data_AF-A0A936EYV6-F1
#
_entry.id   AF-A0A936EYV6-F1
#
_cell.length_a   1.000
_cell.length_b   1.000
_cell.length_c   1.000
_cell.angle_alpha   90.00
_cell.angle_beta   90.00
_cell.angle_gamma   90.00
#
_symmetry.space_group_name_H-M   'P 1'
#
loop_
_entity.id
_entity.type
_entity.pdbx_description
1 polymer ?
#
loop_
_entity_poly.entity_id
_entity_poly.type
_entity_poly.pdbx_seq_one_letter_code
_entity_poly.pdbx_strand_id
1 'polypeptide(L)' 'MSAAPQDQDARAKPQATMAETMRAVAWSFFGIRRAADYERDVQRLNPLHVIIAGVLGAIVFVGVLAVLVRWVVGSGVAT' A
#
# COMPACT_ATOMS: atom_id res chain seq x y z
N MET A 1 4.88 50.39 6.25
CA MET A 1 6.05 49.50 6.09
C MET A 1 5.52 48.06 6.15
N SER A 2 5.28 47.44 5.00
CA SER A 2 4.77 46.07 4.88
C SER A 2 5.81 45.27 4.10
N ALA A 3 6.43 44.26 4.72
CA ALA A 3 7.11 43.13 4.07
C ALA A 3 7.73 42.20 5.13
N ALA A 4 7.16 41.00 5.28
CA ALA A 4 7.82 39.70 5.10
C ALA A 4 7.13 38.61 5.95
N PRO A 5 6.61 37.53 5.32
CA PRO A 5 6.07 36.37 6.03
C PRO A 5 7.21 35.52 6.62
N GLN A 6 6.99 34.97 7.81
CA GLN A 6 7.93 34.07 8.49
C GLN A 6 7.88 32.66 7.87
N ASP A 7 8.90 32.32 7.11
CA ASP A 7 9.24 31.00 6.61
C ASP A 7 9.98 30.18 7.68
N GLN A 8 9.29 29.91 8.80
CA GLN A 8 9.77 29.03 9.86
C GLN A 8 8.90 27.78 9.97
N ASP A 9 9.01 26.85 9.01
CA ASP A 9 8.36 25.53 9.09
C ASP A 9 9.22 24.44 8.41
N ALA A 10 10.52 24.40 8.74
CA ALA A 10 11.34 23.22 8.43
C ALA A 10 10.99 22.10 9.42
N ARG A 11 9.83 21.48 9.17
CA ARG A 11 9.21 20.38 9.91
C ARG A 11 10.23 19.29 10.27
N ALA A 12 10.64 19.25 11.54
CA ALA A 12 11.15 18.04 12.15
C ALA A 12 10.05 16.98 12.01
N LYS A 13 10.20 16.06 11.05
CA LYS A 13 9.20 15.00 10.82
C LYS A 13 9.03 14.22 12.14
N PRO A 14 7.81 14.12 12.69
CA PRO A 14 7.57 13.35 13.91
C PRO A 14 8.09 11.93 13.73
N GLN A 15 8.79 11.42 14.74
CA GLN A 15 9.26 10.04 14.74
C GLN A 15 8.06 9.12 14.53
N ALA A 16 8.18 8.17 13.60
CA ALA A 16 7.09 7.27 13.26
C ALA A 16 6.61 6.55 14.53
N THR A 17 5.33 6.67 14.82
CA THR A 17 4.77 6.13 16.06
C THR A 17 4.59 4.62 15.95
N MET A 18 4.52 3.91 17.07
CA MET A 18 4.28 2.46 17.08
C MET A 18 2.95 2.08 16.41
N ALA A 19 1.95 2.97 16.46
CA ALA A 19 0.69 2.83 15.73
C ALA A 19 0.88 2.94 14.21
N GLU A 20 1.81 3.77 13.74
CA GLU A 20 2.18 3.90 12.33
C GLU A 20 2.94 2.68 11.83
N THR A 21 3.76 2.08 12.71
CA THR A 21 4.41 0.79 12.49
C THR A 21 3.37 -0.32 12.35
N MET A 22 2.38 -0.40 13.26
CA MET A 22 1.30 -1.39 13.17
C MET A 22 0.44 -1.19 11.92
N ARG A 23 0.16 0.07 11.56
CA ARG A 23 -0.57 0.43 10.33
C ARG A 23 0.24 0.05 9.09
N ALA A 24 1.55 0.27 9.07
CA ALA A 24 2.41 -0.17 7.99
C ALA A 24 2.41 -1.70 7.87
N VAL A 25 2.43 -2.42 8.99
CA VAL A 25 2.32 -3.89 9.02
C VAL A 25 0.97 -4.34 8.48
N ALA A 26 -0.14 -3.74 8.90
CA ALA A 26 -1.48 -4.06 8.41
C ALA A 26 -1.65 -3.79 6.89
N TRP A 27 -1.08 -2.69 6.38
CA TRP A 27 -1.05 -2.42 4.93
C TRP A 27 -0.11 -3.36 4.17
N SER A 28 0.90 -3.93 4.85
CA SER A 28 1.75 -5.00 4.31
C SER A 28 1.00 -6.32 4.19
N PHE A 29 0.02 -6.60 5.05
CA PHE A 29 -0.84 -7.79 4.95
C PHE A 29 -1.85 -7.70 3.81
N PHE A 30 -2.34 -6.50 3.50
CA PHE A 30 -3.32 -6.29 2.43
C PHE A 30 -2.70 -6.11 1.04
N GLY A 31 -1.38 -5.93 0.95
CA GLY A 31 -0.63 -5.93 -0.31
C GLY A 31 -0.74 -4.68 -1.18
N ILE A 32 -1.44 -3.61 -0.75
CA ILE A 32 -1.74 -2.45 -1.62
C ILE A 32 -1.50 -1.11 -0.92
N ARG A 33 -0.30 -0.80 -0.39
CA ARG A 33 0.11 0.62 -0.35
C ARG A 33 1.59 0.84 -0.14
N ARG A 34 2.26 1.14 -1.25
CA ARG A 34 3.22 2.23 -1.28
C ARG A 34 3.30 2.84 -2.67
N ALA A 35 2.23 3.52 -3.10
CA ALA A 35 2.28 4.47 -4.21
C ALA A 35 2.91 5.83 -3.79
N ALA A 36 3.35 5.97 -2.54
CA ALA A 36 3.77 7.26 -1.97
C ALA A 36 5.21 7.67 -2.33
N ASP A 37 6.05 6.74 -2.80
CA ASP A 37 7.41 7.06 -3.28
C ASP A 37 7.53 6.90 -4.82
N TYR A 38 6.41 6.59 -5.50
CA TYR A 38 6.39 6.24 -6.92
C TYR A 38 6.56 7.47 -7.83
N GLU A 39 6.23 8.68 -7.38
CA GLU A 39 6.35 9.90 -8.20
C GLU A 39 7.79 10.26 -8.58
N ARG A 40 8.80 9.79 -7.82
CA ARG A 40 10.22 10.03 -8.13
C ARG A 40 10.80 9.05 -9.17
N ASP A 41 10.27 7.83 -9.25
CA ASP A 41 10.74 6.77 -10.17
C ASP A 41 9.86 6.57 -11.42
N VAL A 42 8.60 7.02 -11.40
CA VAL A 42 7.66 6.96 -12.54
C VAL A 42 8.16 7.67 -13.79
N GLN A 43 9.00 8.70 -13.63
CA GLN A 43 9.56 9.43 -14.76
C GLN A 43 10.75 8.71 -15.42
N ARG A 44 11.30 7.65 -14.79
CA ARG A 44 12.44 6.90 -15.34
C ARG A 44 12.17 5.42 -15.62
N LEU A 45 11.24 4.75 -14.92
CA LEU A 45 10.82 3.38 -15.22
C LEU A 45 9.35 3.36 -15.65
N ASN A 46 9.11 2.77 -16.84
CA ASN A 46 7.80 2.80 -17.49
C ASN A 46 6.65 2.38 -16.55
N PRO A 47 5.66 3.25 -16.32
CA PRO A 47 4.56 3.04 -15.35
C PRO A 47 3.75 1.77 -15.63
N LEU A 48 3.84 1.26 -16.85
CA LEU A 48 3.26 -0.01 -17.29
C LEU A 48 3.67 -1.20 -16.42
N HIS A 49 4.93 -1.27 -15.97
CA HIS A 49 5.43 -2.45 -15.26
C HIS A 49 4.79 -2.62 -13.88
N VAL A 50 4.50 -1.51 -13.19
CA VAL A 50 3.82 -1.54 -11.89
C VAL A 50 2.33 -1.83 -12.02
N ILE A 51 1.70 -1.38 -13.11
CA ILE A 51 0.32 -1.77 -13.41
C ILE A 51 0.24 -3.27 -13.65
N ILE A 52 1.16 -3.84 -14.44
CA ILE A 52 1.21 -5.29 -14.70
C ILE A 52 1.45 -6.06 -13.39
N ALA A 53 2.44 -5.67 -12.59
CA ALA A 53 2.74 -6.32 -11.33
C ALA A 53 1.57 -6.23 -10.33
N GLY A 54 0.89 -5.09 -10.26
CA GLY A 54 -0.28 -4.89 -9.41
C GLY A 54 -1.48 -5.75 -9.84
N VAL A 55 -1.73 -5.85 -11.15
CA VAL A 55 -2.81 -6.68 -11.70
C VAL A 55 -2.53 -8.17 -11.48
N LEU A 56 -1.31 -8.64 -11.72
CA LEU A 56 -0.91 -10.02 -11.43
C LEU A 56 -1.05 -10.34 -9.93
N GLY A 57 -0.60 -9.44 -9.05
CA GLY A 57 -0.76 -9.60 -7.60
C GLY A 57 -2.22 -9.69 -7.17
N ALA A 58 -3.10 -8.87 -7.76
CA ALA A 58 -4.53 -8.91 -7.48
C ALA A 58 -5.19 -10.22 -7.95
N ILE A 59 -4.83 -10.70 -9.15
CA ILE A 59 -5.36 -11.97 -9.68
C ILE A 59 -4.95 -13.14 -8.79
N VAL A 60 -3.68 -13.20 -8.38
CA VAL A 60 -3.19 -14.25 -7.49
C VAL A 60 -3.89 -14.18 -6.13
N PHE A 61 -4.03 -12.98 -5.54
CA PHE A 61 -4.71 -12.80 -4.26
C PHE A 61 -6.16 -13.28 -4.30
N VAL A 62 -6.92 -12.87 -5.32
CA VAL A 62 -8.31 -13.30 -5.51
C VAL A 62 -8.38 -14.80 -5.78
N GLY A 63 -7.46 -15.36 -6.57
CA GLY A 63 -7.38 -16.79 -6.84
C GLY A 63 -7.18 -17.60 -5.56
N VAL A 64 -6.27 -17.17 -4.68
CA VAL A 64 -6.04 -17.81 -3.38
C VAL A 64 -7.30 -17.77 -2.52
N LEU A 65 -7.99 -16.63 -2.43
CA LEU A 65 -9.25 -16.52 -1.70
C LEU A 65 -10.33 -17.42 -2.28
N ALA A 66 -10.46 -17.50 -3.61
CA ALA A 66 -11.44 -18.34 -4.27
C ALA A 66 -11.20 -19.83 -4.00
N VAL A 67 -9.95 -20.28 -4.06
CA VAL A 67 -9.56 -21.66 -3.72
C VAL A 67 -9.86 -21.95 -2.25
N LEU A 68 -9.55 -21.02 -1.36
CA LEU A 68 -9.83 -21.16 0.07
C LEU A 68 -11.34 -21.26 0.34
N VAL A 69 -12.16 -20.43 -0.30
CA VAL A 69 -13.63 -20.51 -0.20
C VAL A 69 -14.14 -21.84 -0.73
N ARG A 70 -13.64 -22.28 -1.89
CA ARG A 70 -14.04 -23.57 -2.46
C ARG A 70 -13.70 -24.73 -1.51
N TRP A 71 -12.55 -24.66 -0.87
CA TRP A 71 -12.12 -25.64 0.13
C TRP A 71 -13.01 -25.62 1.37
N VAL A 72 -13.34 -24.44 1.91
CA VAL A 72 -14.26 -24.24 3.04
C VAL A 72 -15.66 -24.78 2.74
N VAL A 73 -16.21 -24.49 1.57
CA VAL A 73 -17.54 -25.00 1.17
C VAL A 73 -17.52 -26.51 0.98
N GLY A 74 -16.43 -27.05 0.41
CA GLY A 74 -16.28 -28.50 0.20
C GLY A 74 -15.97 -29.28 1.48
N SER A 75 -15.38 -28.65 2.50
CA SER A 75 -14.99 -29.31 3.75
C SER A 75 -16.13 -29.45 4.76
N GLY A 76 -17.34 -28.97 4.45
CA GLY A 76 -18.51 -29.11 5.32
C GLY A 76 -18.43 -28.28 6.61
N VAL A 77 -17.47 -27.36 6.73
CA VAL A 77 -17.40 -26.45 7.90
C VAL A 77 -18.52 -25.40 7.91
N ALA A 78 -19.27 -25.29 6.81
CA ALA A 78 -20.40 -24.38 6.64
C ALA A 78 -21.78 -25.08 6.69
N THR A 79 -21.81 -26.39 6.97
CA THR A 79 -23.04 -27.17 7.22
C THR A 79 -23.16 -27.50 8.69
#